data_AF-A0A2P7TNI6-F1
#
_entry.id   AF-A0A2P7TNI6-F1
#
_cell.length_a   1.000
_cell.length_b   1.000
_cell.length_c   1.000
_cell.angle_alpha   90.00
_cell.angle_beta   90.00
_cell.angle_gamma   90.00
#
_symmetry.space_group_name_H-M   'P 1'
#
loop_
_entity.id
_entity.type
_entity.pdbx_description
1 polymer ?
#
loop_
_entity_poly.entity_id
_entity_poly.type
_entity_poly.pdbx_seq_one_letter_code
_entity_poly.pdbx_strand_id
1 'polypeptide(L)'
;MKPTGLGWVYGAFVELIELLFITFKLIFMPYANLQITFTEADYLLAQQDIINLMNKFPFAVNLTPKEKSSNLHLGPKTLMFVKKSLLFYTNKPLLHTGFLPLSEWQNDWDTMQRLDMLLAQVNILQEMLADTVMALRMENTTSALTFYKILKSAAQQNVPGTTDVLAELKVMLPGTFKNKKTPPTGAPNEPNP
;
A
#
# COMPACT_ATOMS: atom_id res chain seq x y z
N MET A 1 -12.17 44.48 31.27
CA MET A 1 -12.92 43.26 30.89
C MET A 1 -11.92 42.12 30.73
N LYS A 2 -12.03 41.05 31.53
CA LYS A 2 -11.14 39.88 31.46
C LYS A 2 -11.59 38.99 30.29
N PRO A 3 -10.67 38.49 29.42
CA PRO A 3 -11.05 37.54 28.39
C PRO A 3 -11.42 36.20 29.03
N THR A 4 -12.60 35.72 28.67
CA THR A 4 -13.25 34.48 29.12
C THR A 4 -12.43 33.25 28.77
N GLY A 5 -11.91 32.57 29.79
CA GLY A 5 -10.92 31.49 29.71
C GLY A 5 -11.46 30.11 29.33
N LEU A 6 -12.33 29.99 28.31
CA LEU A 6 -12.83 28.67 27.85
C LEU A 6 -12.15 28.20 26.56
N GLY A 7 -11.85 29.10 25.61
CA GLY A 7 -11.20 28.73 24.34
C GLY A 7 -9.75 28.28 24.47
N TRP A 8 -9.03 28.76 25.49
CA TRP A 8 -7.64 28.39 25.76
C TRP A 8 -7.51 26.95 26.28
N VAL A 9 -8.50 26.50 27.08
CA VAL A 9 -8.53 25.16 27.67
C VAL A 9 -8.82 24.11 26.59
N TYR A 10 -9.73 24.41 25.65
CA TYR A 10 -10.01 23.53 24.51
C TYR A 10 -8.82 23.40 23.56
N GLY A 11 -8.11 24.50 23.26
CA GLY A 11 -6.90 24.45 22.42
C GLY A 11 -5.80 23.60 23.05
N ALA A 12 -5.54 23.79 24.34
CA ALA A 12 -4.53 23.01 25.08
C ALA A 12 -4.91 21.53 25.21
N PHE A 13 -6.20 21.21 25.36
CA PHE A 13 -6.69 19.84 25.46
C PHE A 13 -6.60 19.06 24.14
N VAL A 14 -6.85 19.72 23.00
CA VAL A 14 -6.67 19.13 21.67
C VAL A 14 -5.18 18.92 21.36
N GLU A 15 -4.32 19.89 21.69
CA GLU A 15 -2.87 19.70 21.56
C GLU A 15 -2.36 18.56 22.47
N LEU A 16 -2.91 18.39 23.67
CA LEU A 16 -2.60 17.28 24.57
C LEU A 16 -3.06 15.92 24.04
N ILE A 17 -4.24 15.83 23.41
CA ILE A 17 -4.73 14.57 22.80
C ILE A 17 -3.89 14.22 21.57
N GLU A 18 -3.57 15.19 20.71
CA GLU A 18 -2.67 14.99 19.57
C GLU A 18 -1.26 14.59 20.04
N LEU A 19 -0.76 15.21 21.12
CA LEU A 19 0.49 14.82 21.77
C LEU A 19 0.39 13.40 22.32
N LEU A 20 -0.70 13.02 22.97
CA LEU A 20 -0.88 11.69 23.54
C LEU A 20 -1.02 10.64 22.43
N PHE A 21 -1.69 10.94 21.32
CA PHE A 21 -1.74 10.08 20.12
C PHE A 21 -0.35 9.91 19.50
N ILE A 22 0.40 10.99 19.29
CA ILE A 22 1.74 10.93 18.69
C ILE A 22 2.72 10.20 19.63
N THR A 23 2.70 10.52 20.92
CA THR A 23 3.60 9.93 21.93
C THR A 23 3.26 8.46 22.18
N PHE A 24 1.97 8.09 22.18
CA PHE A 24 1.55 6.69 22.28
C PHE A 24 1.91 5.91 21.00
N LYS A 25 1.79 6.51 19.81
CA LYS A 25 2.24 5.90 18.55
C LYS A 25 3.76 5.70 18.52
N LEU A 26 4.53 6.61 19.13
CA LEU A 26 5.99 6.50 19.25
C LEU A 26 6.44 5.39 20.20
N ILE A 27 5.67 5.11 21.26
CA ILE A 27 5.98 4.06 22.25
C ILE A 27 5.59 2.64 21.74
N PHE A 28 4.68 2.54 20.76
CA PHE A 28 4.15 1.27 20.24
C PHE A 28 4.56 0.91 18.81
N MET A 29 5.55 1.58 18.21
CA MET A 29 6.08 1.14 16.91
C MET A 29 7.19 0.10 17.12
N PRO A 30 6.99 -1.18 16.71
CA PRO A 30 8.00 -2.23 16.87
C PRO A 30 9.26 -2.01 16.00
N TYR A 31 9.19 -1.10 15.00
CA TYR A 31 10.28 -0.81 14.07
C TYR A 31 10.64 0.68 14.08
N ALA A 32 11.07 1.21 15.23
CA ALA A 32 11.52 2.59 15.37
C ALA A 32 13.05 2.71 15.35
N ASN A 33 13.56 3.69 14.59
CA ASN A 33 14.97 4.00 14.36
C ASN A 33 15.74 2.97 13.54
N LEU A 34 15.18 2.51 12.42
CA LEU A 34 15.82 1.59 11.49
C LEU A 34 17.17 2.16 10.99
N GLN A 35 18.26 1.43 11.24
CA GLN A 35 19.59 1.73 10.72
C GLN A 35 19.79 0.96 9.41
N ILE A 36 19.37 1.54 8.29
CA ILE A 36 19.42 0.87 6.98
C ILE A 36 20.67 1.29 6.21
N THR A 37 21.42 0.30 5.74
CA THR A 37 22.44 0.48 4.70
C THR A 37 21.94 -0.22 3.44
N PHE A 38 21.45 0.55 2.48
CA PHE A 38 21.03 0.08 1.15
C PHE A 38 21.58 1.08 0.14
N THR A 39 22.63 0.70 -0.57
CA THR A 39 23.37 1.61 -1.46
C THR A 39 22.75 1.64 -2.86
N GLU A 40 23.13 2.64 -3.66
CA GLU A 40 22.75 2.70 -5.07
C GLU A 40 23.21 1.45 -5.84
N ALA A 41 24.39 0.92 -5.52
CA ALA A 41 24.88 -0.31 -6.14
C ALA A 41 23.99 -1.51 -5.81
N ASP A 42 23.53 -1.64 -4.56
CA ASP A 42 22.60 -2.70 -4.15
C ASP A 42 21.25 -2.57 -4.87
N TYR A 43 20.76 -1.33 -5.03
CA TYR A 43 19.53 -1.05 -5.78
C TYR A 43 19.62 -1.50 -7.24
N LEU A 44 20.72 -1.17 -7.92
CA LEU A 44 20.93 -1.55 -9.31
C LEU A 44 21.06 -3.07 -9.48
N LEU A 45 21.72 -3.76 -8.55
CA LEU A 45 21.79 -5.22 -8.55
C LEU A 45 20.40 -5.85 -8.37
N ALA A 46 19.61 -5.38 -7.40
CA ALA A 46 18.25 -5.86 -7.18
C ALA A 46 17.34 -5.61 -8.41
N GLN A 47 17.48 -4.46 -9.07
CA GLN A 47 16.75 -4.16 -10.30
C GLN A 47 17.13 -5.13 -11.42
N GLN A 48 18.43 -5.42 -11.59
CA GLN A 48 18.89 -6.38 -12.59
C GLN A 48 18.38 -7.79 -12.28
N ASP A 49 18.32 -8.20 -11.01
CA ASP A 49 17.77 -9.50 -10.61
C ASP A 49 16.29 -9.63 -10.93
N ILE A 50 15.50 -8.56 -10.76
CA ILE A 50 14.10 -8.53 -11.17
C ILE A 50 13.98 -8.72 -12.69
N ILE A 51 14.79 -8.03 -13.48
CA ILE A 51 14.80 -8.18 -14.95
C ILE A 51 15.19 -9.62 -15.34
N ASN A 52 16.22 -10.16 -14.71
CA ASN A 52 16.66 -11.54 -14.92
C ASN A 52 15.55 -12.54 -14.60
N LEU A 53 14.79 -12.30 -13.53
CA LEU A 53 13.65 -13.12 -13.15
C LEU A 53 12.52 -13.02 -14.17
N MET A 54 12.15 -11.81 -14.62
CA MET A 54 11.13 -11.60 -15.64
C MET A 54 11.46 -12.35 -16.94
N ASN A 55 12.73 -12.34 -17.36
CA ASN A 55 13.19 -13.03 -18.56
C ASN A 55 13.05 -14.57 -18.49
N LYS A 56 12.87 -15.15 -17.30
CA LYS A 56 12.59 -16.59 -17.14
C LYS A 56 11.14 -16.98 -17.45
N PHE A 57 10.26 -16.01 -17.61
CA PHE A 57 8.83 -16.24 -17.85
C PHE A 57 8.37 -15.59 -19.16
N PRO A 58 8.95 -15.98 -20.33
CA PRO A 58 8.55 -15.42 -21.62
C PRO A 58 7.09 -15.73 -21.99
N PHE A 59 6.47 -16.69 -21.29
CA PHE A 59 5.07 -17.10 -21.44
C PHE A 59 4.11 -16.39 -20.47
N ALA A 60 4.61 -15.53 -19.57
CA ALA A 60 3.76 -14.85 -18.59
C ALA A 60 2.76 -13.92 -19.29
N VAL A 61 1.54 -13.86 -18.72
CA VAL A 61 0.44 -13.05 -19.24
C VAL A 61 -0.05 -12.05 -18.20
N ASN A 62 -0.51 -10.89 -18.65
CA ASN A 62 -1.09 -9.86 -17.79
C ASN A 62 -2.60 -9.81 -18.01
N LEU A 63 -3.36 -10.37 -17.07
CA LEU A 63 -4.81 -10.31 -17.11
C LEU A 63 -5.30 -8.91 -16.73
N THR A 64 -6.19 -8.36 -17.55
CA THR A 64 -6.95 -7.14 -17.26
C THR A 64 -7.87 -7.35 -16.05
N PRO A 65 -8.31 -6.27 -15.36
CA PRO A 65 -9.28 -6.39 -14.28
C PRO A 65 -10.58 -7.09 -14.71
N LYS A 66 -11.00 -6.88 -15.97
CA LYS A 66 -12.18 -7.54 -16.55
C LYS A 66 -11.97 -9.04 -16.72
N GLU A 67 -10.83 -9.46 -17.24
CA GLU A 67 -10.51 -10.90 -17.38
C GLU A 67 -10.42 -11.57 -16.01
N LYS A 68 -9.83 -10.89 -15.01
CA LYS A 68 -9.78 -11.40 -13.63
C LYS A 68 -11.18 -11.59 -13.03
N SER A 69 -12.11 -10.67 -13.27
CA SER A 69 -13.46 -10.74 -12.69
C SER A 69 -14.44 -11.60 -13.49
N SER A 70 -14.21 -11.82 -14.78
CA SER A 70 -15.04 -12.67 -15.63
C SER A 70 -14.75 -14.17 -15.48
N ASN A 71 -13.68 -14.54 -14.78
CA ASN A 71 -13.27 -15.94 -14.63
C ASN A 71 -14.17 -16.68 -13.63
N LEU A 72 -14.42 -17.97 -13.93
CA LEU A 72 -15.05 -18.91 -13.02
C LEU A 72 -14.35 -18.88 -11.66
N HIS A 73 -15.08 -19.05 -10.55
CA HIS A 73 -14.45 -19.15 -9.23
C HIS A 73 -13.49 -20.35 -9.17
N LEU A 74 -12.19 -20.10 -9.34
CA LEU A 74 -11.11 -21.10 -9.30
C LEU A 74 -10.66 -21.40 -7.87
N GLY A 75 -11.63 -21.67 -6.98
CA GLY A 75 -11.33 -22.00 -5.58
C GLY A 75 -10.74 -23.42 -5.40
N PRO A 76 -10.51 -23.85 -4.15
CA PRO A 76 -9.89 -25.15 -3.84
C PRO A 76 -10.62 -26.36 -4.44
N LYS A 77 -11.96 -26.30 -4.55
CA LYS A 77 -12.77 -27.35 -5.20
C LYS A 77 -12.43 -27.51 -6.68
N THR A 78 -12.18 -26.40 -7.38
CA THR A 78 -11.85 -26.40 -8.81
C THR A 78 -10.47 -27.01 -9.03
N LEU A 79 -9.49 -26.69 -8.18
CA LEU A 79 -8.15 -27.31 -8.24
C LEU A 79 -8.22 -28.82 -8.01
N MET A 80 -9.02 -29.27 -7.04
CA MET A 80 -9.24 -30.70 -6.78
C MET A 80 -9.93 -31.40 -7.97
N PHE A 81 -10.90 -30.74 -8.60
CA PHE A 81 -11.55 -31.24 -9.82
C PHE A 81 -10.53 -31.44 -10.94
N VAL A 82 -9.70 -30.45 -11.25
CA VAL A 82 -8.67 -30.57 -12.31
C VAL A 82 -7.70 -31.72 -12.01
N LYS A 83 -7.20 -31.82 -10.77
CA LYS A 83 -6.31 -32.91 -10.35
C LYS A 83 -6.93 -34.29 -10.56
N LYS A 84 -8.20 -34.46 -10.15
CA LYS A 84 -8.92 -35.74 -10.29
C LYS A 84 -9.23 -36.07 -11.75
N SER A 85 -9.61 -35.07 -12.53
CA SER A 85 -9.86 -35.23 -13.97
C SER A 85 -8.60 -35.68 -14.70
N LEU A 86 -7.45 -35.03 -14.45
CA LEU A 86 -6.17 -35.42 -15.04
C LEU A 86 -5.76 -36.84 -14.63
N LEU A 87 -5.96 -37.21 -13.34
CA LEU A 87 -5.71 -38.57 -12.85
C LEU A 87 -6.56 -39.61 -13.59
N PHE A 88 -7.87 -39.37 -13.74
CA PHE A 88 -8.74 -40.32 -14.44
C PHE A 88 -8.44 -40.39 -15.94
N TYR A 89 -8.15 -39.26 -16.58
CA TYR A 89 -7.77 -39.21 -17.99
C TYR A 89 -6.46 -39.98 -18.23
N THR A 90 -5.46 -39.79 -17.36
CA THR A 90 -4.19 -40.55 -17.40
C THR A 90 -4.42 -42.06 -17.30
N ASN A 91 -5.28 -42.50 -16.37
CA ASN A 91 -5.51 -43.92 -16.10
C ASN A 91 -6.52 -44.61 -17.04
N LYS A 92 -7.13 -43.88 -17.98
CA LYS A 92 -8.14 -44.42 -18.90
C LYS A 92 -7.80 -44.07 -20.35
N PRO A 93 -6.83 -44.76 -20.99
CA PRO A 93 -6.43 -44.50 -22.37
C PRO A 93 -7.57 -44.57 -23.39
N LEU A 94 -8.60 -45.37 -23.13
CA LEU A 94 -9.80 -45.47 -23.95
C LEU A 94 -10.59 -44.16 -24.07
N LEU A 95 -10.39 -43.22 -23.14
CA LEU A 95 -11.02 -41.91 -23.16
C LEU A 95 -10.15 -40.85 -23.86
N HIS A 96 -8.92 -41.19 -24.26
CA HIS A 96 -8.01 -40.23 -24.89
C HIS A 96 -8.56 -39.78 -26.23
N THR A 97 -8.40 -38.48 -26.50
CA THR A 97 -8.83 -37.85 -27.74
C THR A 97 -7.67 -37.12 -28.38
N GLY A 98 -7.73 -36.94 -29.71
CA GLY A 98 -6.67 -36.21 -30.44
C GLY A 98 -6.64 -34.71 -30.16
N PHE A 99 -7.75 -34.12 -29.71
CA PHE A 99 -7.86 -32.67 -29.43
C PHE A 99 -7.55 -32.29 -27.98
N LEU A 100 -7.31 -33.27 -27.10
CA LEU A 100 -6.89 -33.04 -25.71
C LEU A 100 -5.63 -33.88 -25.43
N PRO A 101 -4.45 -33.38 -25.83
CA PRO A 101 -3.19 -34.08 -25.63
C PRO A 101 -2.88 -34.21 -24.13
N LEU A 102 -2.73 -35.45 -23.65
CA LEU A 102 -2.43 -35.70 -22.24
C LEU A 102 -1.12 -35.03 -21.80
N SER A 103 -0.10 -35.03 -22.65
CA SER A 103 1.22 -34.44 -22.36
C SER A 103 1.14 -32.93 -22.16
N GLU A 104 0.34 -32.23 -22.97
CA GLU A 104 0.15 -30.78 -22.84
C GLU A 104 -0.59 -30.45 -21.54
N TRP A 105 -1.67 -31.17 -21.25
CA TRP A 105 -2.42 -30.96 -20.00
C TRP A 105 -1.58 -31.28 -18.75
N GLN A 106 -0.74 -32.32 -18.78
CA GLN A 106 0.21 -32.61 -17.69
C GLN A 106 1.24 -31.49 -17.53
N ASN A 107 1.80 -30.98 -18.63
CA ASN A 107 2.74 -29.87 -18.60
C ASN A 107 2.12 -28.60 -18.01
N ASP A 108 0.88 -28.27 -18.38
CA ASP A 108 0.16 -27.10 -17.87
C ASP A 108 -0.12 -27.24 -16.37
N TRP A 109 -0.57 -28.43 -15.94
CA TRP A 109 -0.79 -28.74 -14.53
C TRP A 109 0.48 -28.57 -13.70
N ASP A 110 1.57 -29.19 -14.13
CA ASP A 110 2.85 -29.13 -13.41
C ASP A 110 3.43 -27.70 -13.40
N THR A 111 3.26 -26.97 -14.50
CA THR A 111 3.71 -25.58 -14.61
C THR A 111 2.93 -24.67 -13.67
N MET A 112 1.60 -24.80 -13.61
CA MET A 112 0.76 -24.07 -12.67
C MET A 112 1.20 -24.31 -11.23
N GLN A 113 1.43 -25.57 -10.84
CA GLN A 113 1.87 -25.90 -9.47
C GLN A 113 3.24 -25.31 -9.12
N ARG A 114 4.20 -25.34 -10.06
CA ARG A 114 5.51 -24.70 -9.85
C ARG A 114 5.38 -23.17 -9.71
N LEU A 115 4.51 -22.54 -10.52
CA LEU A 115 4.25 -21.10 -10.44
C LEU A 115 3.58 -20.72 -9.12
N ASP A 116 2.60 -21.51 -8.63
CA ASP A 116 1.96 -21.27 -7.33
C ASP A 116 2.99 -21.24 -6.18
N MET A 117 3.92 -22.20 -6.17
CA MET A 117 5.00 -22.25 -5.18
C MET A 117 5.96 -21.07 -5.28
N LEU A 118 6.28 -20.63 -6.50
CA LEU A 118 7.16 -19.50 -6.71
C LEU A 118 6.47 -18.18 -6.32
N LEU A 119 5.19 -18.01 -6.67
CA LEU A 119 4.39 -16.84 -6.30
C LEU A 119 4.32 -16.69 -4.78
N ALA A 120 4.19 -17.79 -4.03
CA ALA A 120 4.24 -17.73 -2.57
C ALA A 120 5.56 -17.12 -2.05
N GLN A 121 6.70 -17.47 -2.65
CA GLN A 121 8.01 -16.91 -2.26
C GLN A 121 8.14 -15.43 -2.64
N VAL A 122 7.68 -15.06 -3.84
CA VAL A 122 7.68 -13.67 -4.30
C VAL A 122 6.78 -12.80 -3.42
N ASN A 123 5.63 -13.29 -2.99
CA ASN A 123 4.72 -12.57 -2.10
C ASN A 123 5.36 -12.30 -0.74
N ILE A 124 6.10 -13.26 -0.17
CA ILE A 124 6.84 -13.03 1.10
C ILE A 124 7.83 -11.88 0.94
N LEU A 125 8.62 -11.88 -0.15
CA LEU A 125 9.56 -10.78 -0.42
C LEU A 125 8.83 -9.44 -0.61
N GLN A 126 7.71 -9.46 -1.34
CA GLN A 126 6.89 -8.27 -1.60
C GLN A 126 6.32 -7.68 -0.31
N GLU A 127 5.83 -8.53 0.61
CA GLU A 127 5.35 -8.12 1.94
C GLU A 127 6.49 -7.54 2.77
N MET A 128 7.65 -8.22 2.85
CA MET A 128 8.82 -7.73 3.59
C MET A 128 9.27 -6.33 3.13
N LEU A 129 9.34 -6.11 1.81
CA LEU A 129 9.72 -4.83 1.24
C LEU A 129 8.66 -3.75 1.51
N ALA A 130 7.37 -4.07 1.35
CA ALA A 130 6.27 -3.15 1.61
C ALA A 130 6.22 -2.70 3.08
N ASP A 131 6.40 -3.64 4.01
CA ASP A 131 6.42 -3.36 5.45
C ASP A 131 7.61 -2.49 5.83
N THR A 132 8.79 -2.76 5.26
CA THR A 132 10.00 -1.94 5.46
C THR A 132 9.79 -0.50 4.94
N VAL A 133 9.22 -0.36 3.73
CA VAL A 133 8.88 0.96 3.17
C VAL A 133 7.88 1.70 4.06
N MET A 134 6.88 1.00 4.60
CA MET A 134 5.92 1.60 5.53
C MET A 134 6.60 2.07 6.81
N ALA A 135 7.46 1.23 7.41
CA ALA A 135 8.23 1.58 8.60
C ALA A 135 9.08 2.85 8.38
N LEU A 136 9.87 2.89 7.31
CA LEU A 136 10.67 4.06 6.95
C LEU A 136 9.83 5.30 6.68
N ARG A 137 8.66 5.15 6.04
CA ARG A 137 7.75 6.27 5.81
C ARG A 137 7.24 6.85 7.12
N MET A 138 6.92 6.00 8.10
CA MET A 138 6.50 6.44 9.43
C MET A 138 7.62 7.18 10.17
N GLU A 139 8.86 6.71 10.09
CA GLU A 139 10.03 7.39 10.67
C GLU A 139 10.29 8.75 10.03
N ASN A 140 10.33 8.80 8.69
CA ASN A 140 10.51 10.05 7.95
C ASN A 140 9.40 11.06 8.26
N THR A 141 8.15 10.59 8.40
CA THR A 141 7.03 11.44 8.80
C THR A 141 7.23 12.00 10.21
N THR A 142 7.71 11.17 11.15
CA THR A 142 8.02 11.59 12.52
C THR A 142 9.10 12.67 12.54
N SER A 143 10.17 12.48 11.76
CA SER A 143 11.25 13.47 11.63
C SER A 143 10.74 14.78 11.03
N ALA A 144 9.91 14.72 9.98
CA ALA A 144 9.30 15.89 9.36
C ALA A 144 8.38 16.65 10.33
N LEU A 145 7.56 15.95 11.13
CA LEU A 145 6.72 16.56 12.15
C LEU A 145 7.54 17.21 13.27
N THR A 146 8.66 16.60 13.65
CA THR A 146 9.60 17.17 14.62
C THR A 146 10.23 18.45 14.09
N PHE A 147 10.70 18.43 12.84
CA PHE A 147 11.21 19.62 12.18
C PHE A 147 10.16 20.74 12.10
N TYR A 148 8.91 20.42 11.75
CA TYR A 148 7.82 21.40 11.74
C TYR A 148 7.60 22.07 13.11
N LYS A 149 7.73 21.32 14.21
CA LYS A 149 7.63 21.89 15.58
C LYS A 149 8.80 22.84 15.88
N ILE A 150 10.02 22.48 15.48
CA ILE A 150 11.20 23.34 15.60
C ILE A 150 10.98 24.64 14.81
N LEU A 151 10.48 24.53 13.58
CA LEU A 151 10.17 25.68 12.72
C LEU A 151 9.11 26.61 13.34
N LYS A 152 8.04 26.05 13.93
CA LYS A 152 7.03 26.83 14.66
C LYS A 152 7.64 27.60 15.83
N SER A 153 8.52 26.97 16.60
CA SER A 153 9.23 27.62 17.71
C SER A 153 10.18 28.72 17.23
N ALA A 154 10.93 28.48 16.16
CA ALA A 154 11.81 29.48 15.55
C ALA A 154 11.04 30.69 15.01
N ALA A 155 9.88 30.46 14.38
CA ALA A 155 9.00 31.53 13.92
C ALA A 155 8.46 32.40 15.08
N GLN A 156 8.11 31.79 16.22
CA GLN A 156 7.71 32.54 17.43
C GLN A 156 8.84 33.41 17.99
N GLN A 157 10.09 33.01 17.76
CA GLN A 157 11.29 33.76 18.12
C GLN A 157 11.71 34.77 17.03
N ASN A 158 10.88 34.97 16.00
CA ASN A 158 11.13 35.87 14.86
C ASN A 158 12.41 35.54 14.08
N VAL A 159 12.80 34.27 14.00
CA VAL A 159 13.92 33.85 13.14
C VAL A 159 13.56 34.14 11.67
N PRO A 160 14.37 34.91 10.92
CA PRO A 160 14.09 35.25 9.52
C PRO A 160 13.94 34.01 8.62
N GLY A 161 13.07 34.10 7.60
CA GLY A 161 12.87 33.02 6.62
C GLY A 161 11.99 31.86 7.09
N THR A 162 11.41 31.92 8.29
CA THR A 162 10.58 30.83 8.84
C THR A 162 9.11 30.90 8.44
N THR A 163 8.58 32.11 8.15
CA THR A 163 7.15 32.34 7.91
C THR A 163 6.63 31.61 6.66
N ASP A 164 7.31 31.78 5.53
CA ASP A 164 6.85 31.22 4.24
C ASP A 164 6.94 29.69 4.25
N VAL A 165 8.03 29.14 4.78
CA VAL A 165 8.24 27.69 4.94
C VAL A 165 7.16 27.09 5.85
N LEU A 166 6.82 27.76 6.96
CA LEU A 166 5.79 27.28 7.88
C LEU A 166 4.41 27.28 7.21
N ALA A 167 4.08 28.31 6.44
CA ALA A 167 2.82 28.40 5.71
C ALA A 167 2.67 27.28 4.68
N GLU A 168 3.74 26.97 3.94
CA GLU A 168 3.78 25.88 2.97
C GLU A 168 3.62 24.51 3.64
N LEU A 169 4.42 24.20 4.66
CA LEU A 169 4.35 22.89 5.31
C LEU A 169 3.02 22.68 6.05
N LYS A 170 2.41 23.73 6.60
CA LYS A 170 1.14 23.66 7.31
C LYS A 170 0.01 23.09 6.45
N VAL A 171 -0.02 23.39 5.14
CA VAL A 171 -1.07 22.85 4.25
C VAL A 171 -0.87 21.38 3.89
N MET A 172 0.33 20.84 4.13
CA MET A 172 0.74 19.46 3.81
C MET A 172 0.72 18.54 5.03
N LEU A 173 0.35 19.04 6.22
CA LEU A 173 0.38 18.24 7.45
C LEU A 173 -0.56 17.02 7.35
N PRO A 174 -0.08 15.81 7.68
CA PRO A 174 -0.90 14.62 7.73
C PRO A 174 -1.99 14.78 8.80
N GLY A 175 -3.23 14.37 8.50
CA GLY A 175 -4.36 14.48 9.42
C GLY A 175 -5.12 15.82 9.36
N THR A 176 -4.74 16.75 8.47
CA THR A 176 -5.50 18.01 8.28
C THR A 176 -6.80 17.74 7.54
N PHE A 177 -7.85 17.32 8.25
CA PHE A 177 -9.21 17.23 7.71
C PHE A 177 -9.69 18.63 7.31
N LYS A 178 -9.56 18.99 6.03
CA LYS A 178 -10.35 20.09 5.47
C LYS A 178 -11.79 19.59 5.36
N ASN A 179 -12.57 19.78 6.41
CA ASN A 179 -14.03 19.84 6.29
C ASN A 179 -14.38 21.01 5.37
N LYS A 180 -14.39 20.77 4.06
CA LYS A 180 -15.10 21.63 3.11
C LYS A 180 -16.47 21.01 2.87
N LYS A 181 -17.39 21.17 3.81
CA LYS A 181 -18.81 21.26 3.45
C LYS A 181 -18.98 22.63 2.81
N THR A 182 -19.09 22.66 1.49
CA THR A 182 -19.66 23.81 0.79
C THR A 182 -21.09 23.41 0.45
N PRO A 183 -22.11 24.00 1.08
CA PRO A 183 -23.49 23.85 0.62
C PRO A 183 -23.60 24.45 -0.79
N PRO A 184 -24.33 23.82 -1.73
CA PRO A 184 -24.68 24.50 -2.97
C PRO A 184 -25.65 25.63 -2.61
N THR A 185 -25.15 26.87 -2.64
CA THR A 185 -25.99 28.06 -2.69
C THR A 185 -26.20 28.37 -4.16
N GLY A 186 -27.45 28.29 -4.62
CA GLY A 186 -27.86 28.80 -5.94
C GLY A 186 -28.66 27.82 -6.77
N ALA A 187 -29.89 27.49 -6.36
CA ALA A 187 -30.95 27.20 -7.32
C ALA A 187 -31.82 28.47 -7.41
N PRO A 188 -31.99 29.10 -8.59
CA PRO A 188 -32.99 30.13 -8.79
C PRO A 188 -34.39 29.53 -8.61
N ASN A 189 -35.26 30.26 -7.92
CA ASN A 189 -36.69 29.94 -7.87
C ASN A 189 -37.28 30.07 -9.28
N GLU A 190 -37.66 28.96 -9.92
CA GLU A 190 -38.56 28.99 -11.07
C GLU A 190 -40.00 29.13 -10.57
N PRO A 191 -40.78 30.10 -11.09
CA PRO A 191 -42.22 30.14 -10.88
C PRO A 191 -42.90 29.11 -11.78
N ASN A 192 -43.77 28.31 -11.16
CA ASN A 192 -44.65 27.33 -11.80
C ASN A 192 -45.54 27.97 -12.89
N PRO A 193 -45.67 27.32 -14.05
CA PRO A 193 -46.98 27.07 -14.65
C PRO A 193 -47.35 25.58 -14.64
#